data_AF-A0A0A8X0F8-F1
#
_entry.id   AF-A0A0A8X0F8-F1
#
_cell.length_a   1.000
_cell.length_b   1.000
_cell.length_c   1.000
_cell.angle_alpha   90.00
_cell.angle_beta   90.00
_cell.angle_gamma   90.00
#
_symmetry.space_group_name_H-M   'P 1'
#
loop_
_entity.id
_entity.type
_entity.pdbx_description
1 polymer ?
#
loop_
_entity_poly.entity_id
_entity_poly.type
_entity_poly.pdbx_seq_one_letter_code
_entity_poly.pdbx_strand_id
1 'polypeptide(L)'
;MKNVTYPMVSDRTQVISRAYRVLDETTGACFRTSVFIDPEGIIRAKLTYPGNVGRNLPEHVRMLHAFEYAKQTGKGVPANWVPGQQGVSTDPSNIGNI
;
A
#
# COMPACT_ATOMS: atom_id res chain seq x y z
N MET A 1 8.77 -22.23 -8.48
CA MET A 1 8.42 -20.88 -8.97
C MET A 1 7.92 -20.91 -10.43
N LYS A 2 7.09 -21.88 -10.85
CA LYS A 2 6.69 -22.00 -12.27
C LYS A 2 5.45 -21.16 -12.67
N ASN A 3 4.79 -20.49 -11.70
CA ASN A 3 3.48 -19.85 -11.92
C ASN A 3 3.45 -18.36 -11.50
N VAL A 4 4.59 -17.67 -11.46
CA VAL A 4 4.63 -16.22 -11.20
C VAL A 4 4.51 -15.49 -12.52
N THR A 5 3.45 -14.68 -12.68
CA THR A 5 3.12 -13.99 -13.94
C THR A 5 3.56 -12.53 -13.97
N TYR A 6 4.18 -12.03 -12.90
CA TYR A 6 4.65 -10.65 -12.78
C TYR A 6 6.19 -10.58 -12.76
N PRO A 7 6.79 -9.43 -13.12
CA PRO A 7 8.24 -9.26 -13.13
C PRO A 7 8.87 -9.49 -11.75
N MET A 8 10.00 -10.21 -11.73
CA MET A 8 10.85 -10.33 -10.55
C MET A 8 12.13 -9.53 -10.77
N VAL A 9 12.20 -8.35 -10.14
CA VAL A 9 13.31 -7.41 -10.32
C VAL A 9 14.49 -7.78 -9.42
N SER A 10 15.72 -7.65 -9.93
CA SER A 10 16.95 -7.78 -9.15
C SER A 10 17.48 -6.40 -8.77
N ASP A 11 17.83 -6.19 -7.50
CA ASP A 11 18.42 -4.95 -6.99
C ASP A 11 19.79 -5.22 -6.35
N ARG A 12 20.76 -5.71 -7.15
CA ARG A 12 22.09 -6.08 -6.64
C ARG A 12 22.89 -4.88 -6.12
N THR A 13 22.63 -3.70 -6.66
CA THR A 13 23.25 -2.44 -6.23
C THR A 13 22.56 -1.85 -5.00
N GLN A 14 21.43 -2.43 -4.57
CA GLN A 14 20.60 -1.97 -3.45
C GLN A 14 20.08 -0.52 -3.61
N VAL A 15 20.08 0.01 -4.85
CA VAL A 15 19.67 1.39 -5.13
C VAL A 15 18.16 1.54 -4.95
N ILE A 16 17.39 0.55 -5.38
CA ILE A 16 15.92 0.56 -5.27
C ILE A 16 15.53 0.45 -3.79
N SER A 17 16.12 -0.50 -3.07
CA SER A 17 15.83 -0.73 -1.65
C SER A 17 16.16 0.48 -0.78
N ARG A 18 17.25 1.20 -1.06
CA ARG A 18 17.57 2.47 -0.38
C ARG A 18 16.59 3.58 -0.75
N ALA A 19 16.26 3.72 -2.04
CA ALA A 19 15.32 4.74 -2.51
C ALA A 19 13.95 4.64 -1.82
N TYR A 20 13.44 3.43 -1.63
CA TYR A 20 12.19 3.19 -0.91
C TYR A 20 12.33 3.15 0.62
N ARG A 21 13.56 3.28 1.13
CA ARG A 21 13.90 3.19 2.56
C ARG A 21 13.40 1.89 3.19
N VAL A 22 13.72 0.77 2.53
CA VAL A 22 13.33 -0.59 2.94
C VAL A 22 14.54 -1.52 3.09
N LEU A 23 15.75 -1.06 2.79
CA LEU A 23 16.97 -1.81 3.03
C LEU A 23 17.29 -1.86 4.53
N ASP A 24 17.58 -3.05 5.02
CA ASP A 24 18.32 -3.25 6.26
C ASP A 24 19.82 -3.20 5.91
N GLU A 25 20.48 -2.10 6.28
CA GLU A 25 21.91 -1.87 6.01
C GLU A 25 22.82 -2.86 6.75
N THR A 26 22.33 -3.54 7.79
CA THR A 26 23.12 -4.51 8.57
C THR A 26 23.18 -5.84 7.86
N THR A 27 22.02 -6.33 7.38
CA THR A 27 21.92 -7.64 6.73
C THR A 27 22.08 -7.57 5.21
N GLY A 28 21.94 -6.38 4.62
CA GLY A 28 21.92 -6.17 3.17
C GLY A 28 20.63 -6.67 2.50
N ALA A 29 19.65 -7.12 3.28
CA ALA A 29 18.35 -7.58 2.82
C ALA A 29 17.27 -6.50 3.00
N CYS A 30 16.12 -6.66 2.34
CA CYS A 30 15.01 -5.74 2.55
C CYS A 30 14.14 -6.18 3.72
N PHE A 31 13.62 -5.21 4.48
CA PHE A 31 12.41 -5.42 5.27
C PHE A 31 11.26 -5.83 4.35
N ARG A 32 10.36 -6.69 4.85
CA ARG A 32 9.21 -7.16 4.07
C ARG A 32 8.22 -6.02 3.89
N THR A 33 8.34 -5.32 2.76
CA THR A 33 7.59 -4.09 2.50
C THR A 33 6.78 -4.21 1.23
N SER A 34 5.53 -3.75 1.28
CA SER A 34 4.71 -3.48 0.10
C SER A 34 4.49 -1.98 -0.02
N VAL A 35 4.70 -1.44 -1.22
CA VAL A 35 4.53 -0.02 -1.54
C VAL A 35 3.42 0.12 -2.57
N PHE A 36 2.42 0.94 -2.28
CA PHE A 36 1.34 1.29 -3.19
C PHE A 36 1.68 2.63 -3.83
N ILE A 37 1.81 2.62 -5.16
CA ILE A 37 2.19 3.77 -5.97
C ILE A 37 1.07 3.98 -6.98
N ASP A 38 0.59 5.22 -7.10
CA ASP A 38 -0.43 5.57 -8.09
C ASP A 38 0.16 5.81 -9.49
N PRO A 39 -0.67 6.02 -10.53
CA PRO A 39 -0.19 6.29 -11.88
C PRO A 39 0.66 7.56 -12.02
N GLU A 40 0.52 8.52 -11.09
CA GLU A 40 1.30 9.75 -11.03
C GLU A 40 2.67 9.55 -10.34
N GLY A 41 2.98 8.33 -9.90
CA GLY A 41 4.25 7.97 -9.25
C GLY A 41 4.31 8.33 -7.77
N ILE A 42 3.18 8.67 -7.15
CA ILE A 42 3.10 9.06 -5.74
C ILE A 42 2.83 7.83 -4.87
N ILE A 43 3.62 7.69 -3.81
CA ILE A 43 3.40 6.64 -2.80
C ILE A 43 2.14 6.99 -2.01
N ARG A 44 1.11 6.13 -2.09
CA ARG A 44 -0.16 6.28 -1.36
C ARG A 44 -0.19 5.51 -0.05
N ALA A 45 0.52 4.39 0.03
CA ALA A 45 0.68 3.65 1.27
C ALA A 45 1.95 2.79 1.25
N LYS A 46 2.46 2.50 2.45
CA LYS A 46 3.58 1.58 2.67
C LYS A 46 3.30 0.70 3.87
N LEU A 47 3.32 -0.61 3.70
CA LEU A 47 3.15 -1.59 4.78
C LEU A 47 4.45 -2.35 4.97
N THR A 48 5.07 -2.20 6.14
CA THR A 48 6.36 -2.81 6.49
C THR A 48 6.17 -3.83 7.60
N TYR A 49 6.69 -5.04 7.39
CA TYR A 49 6.65 -6.15 8.33
C TYR A 49 8.08 -6.59 8.69
N PRO A 50 8.30 -7.10 9.90
CA PRO A 50 9.57 -7.74 10.24
C PRO A 50 9.77 -9.02 9.40
N GLY A 51 11.03 -9.45 9.28
CA GLY A 51 11.41 -10.57 8.40
C GLY A 51 10.76 -11.92 8.73
N ASN A 52 10.21 -12.09 9.93
CA ASN A 52 9.55 -13.30 10.39
C ASN A 52 8.01 -13.26 10.29
N VAL A 53 7.40 -12.13 9.88
CA VAL A 53 5.94 -11.98 9.78
C VAL A 53 5.50 -11.88 8.32
N GLY A 54 4.49 -12.68 7.97
CA GLY A 54 3.88 -12.68 6.65
C GLY A 54 3.00 -11.44 6.39
N ARG A 55 2.83 -11.10 5.11
CA ARG A 55 1.91 -10.03 4.68
C ARG A 55 0.46 -10.50 4.74
N ASN A 56 -0.46 -9.57 5.00
CA ASN A 56 -1.90 -9.81 4.90
C ASN A 56 -2.41 -9.46 3.49
N LEU A 57 -2.57 -10.46 2.61
CA LEU A 57 -3.01 -10.25 1.23
C LEU A 57 -4.43 -9.65 1.11
N PRO A 58 -5.44 -10.13 1.88
CA PRO A 58 -6.74 -9.47 1.92
C PRO A 58 -6.66 -7.97 2.18
N GLU A 59 -5.77 -7.51 3.07
CA GLU A 59 -5.56 -6.08 3.31
C GLU A 59 -4.98 -5.37 2.09
N HIS A 60 -4.08 -6.01 1.33
CA HIS A 60 -3.53 -5.39 0.12
C HIS A 60 -4.60 -5.18 -0.94
N VAL A 61 -5.49 -6.17 -1.11
CA VAL A 61 -6.62 -6.08 -2.04
C VAL A 61 -7.63 -5.03 -1.56
N ARG A 62 -7.92 -4.99 -0.25
CA ARG A 62 -8.80 -3.98 0.36
C ARG A 62 -8.27 -2.56 0.13
N MET A 63 -6.97 -2.34 0.32
CA MET A 63 -6.31 -1.05 0.06
C MET A 63 -6.43 -0.64 -1.41
N LEU A 64 -6.23 -1.57 -2.35
CA LEU A 64 -6.41 -1.30 -3.78
C LEU A 64 -7.85 -0.86 -4.08
N HIS A 65 -8.85 -1.58 -3.56
CA HIS A 65 -10.25 -1.20 -3.73
C HIS A 65 -10.60 0.13 -3.05
N ALA A 66 -10.00 0.42 -1.89
CA ALA A 66 -10.20 1.69 -1.19
C ALA A 66 -9.68 2.88 -2.02
N PHE A 67 -8.49 2.76 -2.61
CA PHE A 67 -7.95 3.81 -3.47
C PHE A 67 -8.81 4.05 -4.71
N GLU A 68 -9.25 2.97 -5.35
CA GLU A 68 -10.14 3.07 -6.51
C GLU A 68 -11.49 3.70 -6.14
N TYR A 69 -12.09 3.26 -5.03
CA TYR A 69 -13.35 3.83 -4.53
C TYR A 69 -13.24 5.32 -4.23
N ALA A 70 -12.19 5.74 -3.51
CA ALA A 70 -11.96 7.14 -3.19
C ALA A 70 -11.80 7.99 -4.46
N LYS A 71 -11.05 7.48 -5.44
CA LYS A 71 -10.85 8.14 -6.74
C LYS A 71 -12.15 8.29 -7.52
N GLN A 72 -12.97 7.23 -7.58
CA GLN A 72 -14.22 7.22 -8.35
C GLN A 72 -15.32 8.09 -7.71
N THR A 73 -15.38 8.15 -6.38
CA THR A 73 -16.50 8.78 -5.67
C THR A 73 -16.18 10.16 -5.10
N GLY A 74 -14.89 10.52 -4.98
CA GLY A 74 -14.44 11.72 -4.27
C GLY A 74 -14.65 11.64 -2.74
N LYS A 75 -15.12 10.49 -2.23
CA LYS A 75 -15.37 10.28 -0.80
C LYS A 75 -14.15 9.74 -0.08
N GLY A 76 -14.07 10.01 1.22
CA GLY A 76 -13.11 9.41 2.11
C GLY A 76 -13.45 7.94 2.37
N VAL A 77 -12.43 7.16 2.70
CA VAL A 77 -12.56 5.75 3.07
C VAL A 77 -12.37 5.63 4.59
N PRO A 78 -13.42 5.28 5.36
CA PRO A 78 -13.33 5.20 6.82
C PRO A 78 -12.48 4.00 7.29
N ALA A 79 -12.18 3.97 8.58
CA ALA A 79 -11.48 2.84 9.20
C ALA A 79 -12.26 1.53 9.00
N ASN A 80 -11.55 0.43 8.77
CA ASN A 80 -12.10 -0.89 8.50
C ASN A 80 -13.02 -0.98 7.27
N TRP A 81 -13.01 0.02 6.39
CA TRP A 81 -13.84 0.01 5.19
C TRP A 81 -13.56 -1.20 4.30
N VAL A 82 -14.61 -1.86 3.83
CA VAL A 82 -14.55 -2.93 2.84
C VAL A 82 -15.48 -2.63 1.65
N PRO A 83 -15.23 -3.22 0.46
CA PRO A 83 -16.10 -3.04 -0.70
C PRO A 83 -17.58 -3.27 -0.38
N GLY A 84 -18.43 -2.36 -0.86
CA GLY A 84 -19.87 -2.36 -0.58
C GLY A 84 -20.29 -1.44 0.57
N GLN A 85 -19.35 -0.99 1.42
CA GLN A 85 -19.63 0.01 2.45
C GLN A 85 -19.61 1.44 1.89
N GLN A 86 -20.34 2.34 2.55
CA GLN A 86 -20.33 3.75 2.19
C GLN A 86 -19.05 4.45 2.66
N GLY A 87 -18.52 5.31 1.80
CA GLY A 87 -17.49 6.27 2.18
C GLY A 87 -18.05 7.45 2.97
N VAL A 88 -17.14 8.26 3.51
CA VAL A 88 -17.44 9.46 4.28
C VAL A 88 -17.29 10.71 3.43
N SER A 89 -18.11 11.74 3.67
CA SER A 89 -17.96 13.04 3.02
C SER A 89 -16.61 13.66 3.38
N THR A 90 -15.96 14.28 2.40
CA THR A 90 -14.70 15.03 2.56
C THR A 90 -14.92 16.53 2.74
N ASP A 91 -16.18 16.98 2.77
CA ASP A 91 -16.54 18.39 2.98
C ASP A 91 -16.20 18.84 4.42
N PRO A 92 -15.36 19.88 4.59
CA PRO A 92 -15.02 20.44 5.90
C PRO A 92 -16.22 20.84 6.77
N SER A 93 -17.38 21.14 6.17
CA SER A 93 -18.60 21.48 6.92
C SER A 93 -19.12 20.32 7.81
N ASN A 94 -18.72 19.08 7.51
CA ASN A 94 -19.12 17.89 8.25
C ASN A 94 -18.16 17.52 9.41
N ILE A 95 -17.11 18.30 9.67
CA ILE A 95 -16.17 18.02 10.79
C ILE A 95 -16.92 18.03 12.13
N GLY A 96 -16.82 16.93 12.88
CA GLY A 96 -17.48 16.75 14.18
C GLY A 96 -18.92 16.24 14.12
N ASN A 97 -19.49 16.09 12.92
CA ASN A 97 -20.86 15.60 12.70
C ASN A 97 -20.88 14.19 12.06
N ILE A 98 -19.75 13.46 12.16
CA ILE A 98 -19.48 12.17 11.51
C ILE A 98 -19.90 11.02 12.41
#